data_AF-A0A2E9LIX1-F1
#
_entry.id   AF-A0A2E9LIX1-F1
#
_cell.length_a   1.000
_cell.length_b   1.000
_cell.length_c   1.000
_cell.angle_alpha   90.00
_cell.angle_beta   90.00
_cell.angle_gamma   90.00
#
_symmetry.space_group_name_H-M   'P 1'
#
loop_
_entity.id
_entity.type
_entity.pdbx_description
1 polymer ?
#
loop_
_entity_poly.entity_id
_entity_poly.type
_entity_poly.pdbx_seq_one_letter_code
_entity_poly.pdbx_strand_id
1 'polypeptide(L)'
;MDRKGQVLVSDRENDRVQVFTQSGEFIKSWPTKLIGPALMYIDEDDIAYIPEHNGGMVSVLTADGERLAQWGEERYRSCHGIWVDSHKDVYVVTPGDWGKGRRVVKYSLKS
;
A
#
# COMPACT_ATOMS: atom_id res chain seq x y z
N MET A 1 -10.36 1.95 -6.26
CA MET A 1 -10.96 3.29 -6.35
C MET A 1 -11.32 3.70 -4.94
N ASP A 2 -11.24 4.99 -4.63
CA ASP A 2 -11.73 5.51 -3.35
C ASP A 2 -13.27 5.65 -3.38
N ARG A 3 -13.87 6.11 -2.27
CA ARG A 3 -15.33 6.33 -2.20
C ARG A 3 -15.82 7.51 -3.02
N LYS A 4 -14.93 8.44 -3.42
CA LYS A 4 -15.24 9.52 -4.36
C LYS A 4 -15.28 9.03 -5.82
N GLY A 5 -14.98 7.75 -6.04
CA GLY A 5 -14.91 7.14 -7.36
C GLY A 5 -13.65 7.51 -8.13
N GLN A 6 -12.61 8.00 -7.47
CA GLN A 6 -11.32 8.32 -8.07
C GLN A 6 -10.49 7.03 -8.27
N VAL A 7 -9.74 6.99 -9.37
CA VAL A 7 -8.85 5.88 -9.71
C VAL A 7 -7.46 6.21 -9.17
N LEU A 8 -6.97 5.39 -8.25
CA LEU A 8 -5.66 5.56 -7.65
C LEU A 8 -4.69 4.54 -8.25
N VAL A 9 -3.53 5.02 -8.69
CA VAL A 9 -2.54 4.22 -9.42
C VAL A 9 -1.20 4.29 -8.68
N SER A 10 -0.70 3.13 -8.25
CA SER A 10 0.67 2.99 -7.76
C SER A 10 1.63 3.04 -8.94
N ASP A 11 2.38 4.12 -9.05
CA ASP A 11 3.37 4.36 -10.09
C ASP A 11 4.75 3.95 -9.58
N ARG A 12 5.00 2.63 -9.59
CA ARG A 12 6.13 1.99 -8.90
C ARG A 12 7.47 2.64 -9.23
N GLU A 13 7.79 2.76 -10.51
CA GLU A 13 9.10 3.23 -10.96
C GLU A 13 9.30 4.75 -10.77
N ASN A 14 8.24 5.45 -10.35
CA ASN A 14 8.28 6.88 -10.02
C ASN A 14 7.96 7.16 -8.53
N ASP A 15 7.95 6.14 -7.67
CA ASP A 15 7.90 6.31 -6.21
C ASP A 15 6.70 7.12 -5.68
N ARG A 16 5.55 7.03 -6.37
CA ARG A 16 4.35 7.83 -6.05
C ARG A 16 3.03 7.10 -6.29
N VAL A 17 1.96 7.67 -5.73
CA VAL A 17 0.58 7.37 -6.12
C VAL A 17 0.00 8.56 -6.88
N GLN A 18 -0.65 8.27 -8.00
CA GLN A 18 -1.39 9.24 -8.80
C GLN A 18 -2.89 8.97 -8.69
N VAL A 19 -3.67 10.04 -8.75
CA VAL A 19 -5.13 10.02 -8.61
C VAL A 19 -5.74 10.58 -9.89
N PHE A 20 -6.69 9.86 -10.44
CA PHE A 20 -7.36 10.17 -11.70
C PHE A 20 -8.89 10.14 -11.55
N THR A 21 -9.59 10.79 -12.47
CA THR A 21 -11.01 10.54 -12.71
C THR A 21 -11.20 9.15 -13.35
N GLN A 22 -12.45 8.65 -13.39
CA GLN A 22 -12.76 7.40 -14.07
C GLN A 22 -12.59 7.48 -15.60
N SER A 23 -12.60 8.68 -16.17
CA SER A 23 -12.28 8.92 -17.58
C SER A 23 -10.78 9.01 -17.86
N GLY A 24 -9.93 8.90 -16.82
CA GLY A 24 -8.47 8.91 -16.96
C GLY A 24 -7.83 10.29 -16.90
N GLU A 25 -8.56 11.34 -16.50
CA GLU A 25 -8.00 12.68 -16.31
C GLU A 25 -7.21 12.73 -15.01
N PHE A 26 -5.98 13.26 -15.05
CA PHE A 26 -5.14 13.42 -13.87
C PHE A 26 -5.72 14.48 -12.93
N ILE A 27 -5.84 14.14 -11.64
CA ILE A 27 -6.30 15.03 -10.59
C ILE A 27 -5.11 15.54 -9.78
N LYS A 28 -4.36 14.62 -9.17
CA LYS A 28 -3.21 14.95 -8.31
C LYS A 28 -2.27 13.76 -8.14
N SER A 29 -1.06 14.04 -7.68
CA SER A 29 -0.21 13.03 -7.05
C SER A 29 -0.30 13.20 -5.54
N TRP A 30 -0.27 12.10 -4.79
CA TRP A 30 -0.17 12.19 -3.34
C TRP A 30 1.15 12.85 -2.92
N PRO A 31 1.15 13.64 -1.84
CA PRO A 31 2.34 14.36 -1.39
C PRO A 31 3.35 13.44 -0.70
N THR A 32 2.93 12.23 -0.30
CA THR A 32 3.79 11.26 0.39
C THR A 32 4.68 10.53 -0.61
N LYS A 33 6.00 10.61 -0.37
CA LYS A 33 6.99 9.78 -1.04
C LYS A 33 6.88 8.32 -0.57
N LEU A 34 6.88 7.40 -1.52
CA LEU A 34 6.90 5.95 -1.33
C LEU A 34 8.14 5.37 -2.01
N ILE A 35 8.50 4.13 -1.71
CA ILE A 35 9.64 3.44 -2.34
C ILE A 35 9.15 2.20 -3.08
N GLY A 36 8.89 2.36 -4.37
CA GLY A 36 8.32 1.33 -5.24
C GLY A 36 6.94 0.85 -4.77
N PRO A 37 5.91 1.72 -4.69
CA PRO A 37 4.57 1.29 -4.29
C PRO A 37 4.05 0.17 -5.21
N ALA A 38 3.50 -0.88 -4.60
CA ALA A 38 2.98 -2.05 -5.29
C ALA A 38 1.44 -2.07 -5.30
N LEU A 39 0.84 -3.26 -5.15
CA LEU A 39 -0.60 -3.41 -5.10
C LEU A 39 -1.14 -2.69 -3.87
N MET A 40 -2.01 -1.71 -4.08
CA MET A 40 -2.69 -1.00 -3.02
C MET A 40 -4.07 -1.62 -2.75
N TYR A 41 -4.42 -1.69 -1.47
CA TYR A 41 -5.79 -1.89 -1.02
C TYR A 41 -6.29 -0.59 -0.38
N ILE A 42 -7.54 -0.20 -0.62
CA ILE A 42 -8.18 0.92 0.06
C ILE A 42 -9.50 0.42 0.65
N ASP A 43 -9.72 0.69 1.93
CA ASP A 43 -10.86 0.19 2.67
C ASP A 43 -12.08 1.14 2.60
N GLU A 44 -13.17 0.73 3.25
CA GLU A 44 -14.42 1.48 3.29
C GLU A 44 -14.37 2.80 4.07
N ASP A 45 -13.27 3.06 4.79
CA ASP A 45 -13.01 4.31 5.51
C ASP A 45 -12.03 5.20 4.74
N ASP A 46 -11.76 4.87 3.46
CA ASP A 46 -10.81 5.57 2.59
C ASP A 46 -9.37 5.55 3.15
N ILE A 47 -9.01 4.49 3.88
CA ILE A 47 -7.65 4.22 4.34
C ILE A 47 -6.94 3.31 3.33
N ALA A 48 -5.81 3.77 2.83
CA ALA A 48 -5.00 3.06 1.85
C ALA A 48 -3.84 2.32 2.50
N TYR A 49 -3.65 1.06 2.11
CA TYR A 49 -2.60 0.16 2.58
C TYR A 49 -1.73 -0.20 1.38
N ILE A 50 -0.43 0.10 1.45
CA ILE A 50 0.48 0.00 0.31
C ILE A 50 1.80 -0.66 0.73
N PRO A 51 2.13 -1.85 0.19
CA PRO A 51 3.47 -2.38 0.22
C PRO A 51 4.39 -1.53 -0.66
N GLU A 52 5.49 -1.09 -0.08
CA GLU A 52 6.60 -0.41 -0.76
C GLU A 52 7.62 -1.47 -1.17
N HIS A 53 7.41 -2.06 -2.35
CA HIS A 53 8.17 -3.19 -2.87
C HIS A 53 9.68 -2.96 -2.83
N ASN A 54 10.13 -1.76 -3.20
CA ASN A 54 11.55 -1.45 -3.27
C ASN A 54 12.12 -1.02 -1.91
N GLY A 55 11.27 -0.60 -0.97
CA GLY A 55 11.63 -0.23 0.40
C GLY A 55 11.56 -1.38 1.41
N GLY A 56 10.78 -2.42 1.14
CA GLY A 56 10.47 -3.47 2.13
C GLY A 56 9.54 -3.00 3.24
N MET A 57 8.79 -1.92 2.99
CA MET A 57 7.90 -1.29 3.96
C MET A 57 6.43 -1.56 3.60
N VAL A 58 5.54 -1.30 4.56
CA VAL A 58 4.10 -1.16 4.35
C VAL A 58 3.71 0.22 4.88
N SER A 59 3.07 1.01 4.04
CA SER A 59 2.52 2.32 4.35
C SER A 59 1.01 2.23 4.56
N VAL A 60 0.50 2.94 5.56
CA VAL A 60 -0.93 3.20 5.74
C VAL A 60 -1.16 4.69 5.63
N LEU A 61 -2.01 5.09 4.68
CA LEU A 61 -2.21 6.47 4.28
C LEU A 61 -3.71 6.82 4.26
N THR A 62 -4.05 8.09 4.42
CA THR A 62 -5.40 8.61 4.11
C THR A 62 -5.62 8.65 2.59
N ALA A 63 -6.87 8.80 2.13
CA ALA A 63 -7.17 9.00 0.70
C ALA A 63 -6.56 10.28 0.09
N ASP A 64 -6.13 11.24 0.91
CA ASP A 64 -5.39 12.41 0.44
C ASP A 64 -3.87 12.20 0.45
N GLY A 65 -3.42 11.00 0.85
CA GLY A 65 -2.04 10.57 0.83
C GLY A 65 -1.25 10.99 2.05
N GLU A 66 -1.89 11.33 3.17
CA GLU A 66 -1.19 11.61 4.43
C GLU A 66 -0.84 10.32 5.16
N ARG A 67 0.37 10.21 5.69
CA ARG A 67 0.87 8.98 6.32
C ARG A 67 0.36 8.83 7.75
N LEU A 68 -0.39 7.76 8.00
CA LEU A 68 -0.90 7.37 9.32
C LEU A 68 0.06 6.43 10.04
N ALA A 69 0.62 5.46 9.31
CA ALA A 69 1.59 4.51 9.85
C ALA A 69 2.54 4.01 8.76
N GLN A 70 3.69 3.49 9.19
CA GLN A 70 4.61 2.75 8.35
C GLN A 70 5.34 1.71 9.20
N TRP A 71 5.52 0.51 8.66
CA TRP A 71 6.36 -0.51 9.28
C TRP A 71 7.02 -1.40 8.23
N GLY A 72 8.02 -2.17 8.65
CA GLY A 72 8.80 -3.05 7.78
C GLY A 72 10.28 -2.76 7.89
N GLU A 73 11.03 -3.31 6.94
CA GLU A 73 12.50 -3.25 6.91
C GLU A 73 13.01 -3.78 5.56
N GLU A 74 14.23 -3.41 5.22
CA GLU A 74 14.83 -3.67 3.91
C GLU A 74 14.85 -5.16 3.52
N ARG A 75 14.97 -6.08 4.49
CA ARG A 75 14.93 -7.53 4.22
C ARG A 75 13.59 -8.02 3.64
N TYR A 76 12.52 -7.24 3.77
CA TYR A 76 11.22 -7.54 3.17
C TYR A 76 11.02 -6.91 1.80
N ARG A 77 12.10 -6.37 1.18
CA ARG A 77 12.08 -5.97 -0.24
C ARG A 77 11.49 -7.06 -1.11
N SER A 78 10.75 -6.62 -2.13
CA SER A 78 9.85 -7.42 -2.94
C SER A 78 8.55 -7.86 -2.24
N CYS A 79 8.15 -7.18 -1.16
CA CYS A 79 6.77 -7.21 -0.68
C CYS A 79 5.83 -6.69 -1.78
N HIS A 80 4.64 -7.25 -1.91
CA HIS A 80 3.84 -7.01 -3.12
C HIS A 80 2.34 -6.97 -2.90
N GLY A 81 1.77 -8.06 -2.38
CA GLY A 81 0.33 -8.19 -2.18
C GLY A 81 -0.07 -7.75 -0.78
N ILE A 82 -1.23 -7.09 -0.68
CA ILE A 82 -1.86 -6.72 0.58
C ILE A 82 -3.37 -6.89 0.48
N TRP A 83 -4.01 -7.23 1.60
CA TRP A 83 -5.45 -7.23 1.76
C TRP A 83 -5.81 -6.91 3.21
N VAL A 84 -7.01 -6.38 3.45
CA VAL A 84 -7.53 -6.11 4.79
C VAL A 84 -8.91 -6.74 4.92
N ASP A 85 -9.20 -7.39 6.04
CA ASP A 85 -10.51 -7.97 6.31
C ASP A 85 -11.44 -7.02 7.10
N SER A 86 -12.67 -7.46 7.36
CA SER A 86 -13.68 -6.68 8.09
C SER A 86 -13.35 -6.41 9.56
N HIS A 87 -12.33 -7.07 10.12
CA HIS A 87 -11.83 -6.80 11.47
C HIS A 87 -10.65 -5.81 11.45
N LYS A 88 -10.32 -5.26 10.26
CA LYS A 88 -9.14 -4.42 10.01
C LYS A 88 -7.81 -5.15 10.20
N ASP A 89 -7.82 -6.49 10.15
CA ASP A 89 -6.57 -7.24 10.13
C ASP A 89 -5.92 -7.13 8.75
N VAL A 90 -4.60 -6.92 8.72
CA VAL A 90 -3.83 -6.66 7.49
C VAL A 90 -3.02 -7.90 7.11
N TYR A 91 -3.20 -8.38 5.89
CA TYR A 91 -2.52 -9.56 5.34
C TYR A 91 -1.51 -9.10 4.29
N VAL A 92 -0.22 -9.34 4.52
CA VAL A 92 0.87 -8.87 3.65
C VAL A 92 1.69 -10.03 3.12
N VAL A 93 1.87 -10.09 1.79
CA VAL A 93 2.84 -10.99 1.18
C VAL A 93 4.24 -10.47 1.49
N THR A 94 4.93 -11.18 2.38
CA THR A 94 6.26 -10.83 2.88
C THR A 94 7.29 -11.82 2.36
N PRO A 95 8.34 -11.34 1.67
CA PRO A 95 9.49 -12.16 1.31
C PRO A 95 10.21 -12.68 2.55
N GLY A 96 10.71 -13.91 2.46
CA GLY A 96 11.69 -14.42 3.41
C GLY A 96 13.11 -14.06 2.97
N ASP A 97 14.09 -14.45 3.78
CA ASP A 97 15.50 -14.34 3.41
C ASP A 97 15.79 -15.08 2.08
N TRP A 98 16.91 -14.74 1.44
CA TRP A 98 17.34 -15.38 0.19
C TRP A 98 17.25 -16.91 0.24
N GLY A 99 16.57 -17.50 -0.74
CA GLY A 99 16.33 -18.94 -0.82
C GLY A 99 15.18 -19.47 0.06
N LYS A 100 14.49 -18.61 0.82
CA LYS A 100 13.24 -18.95 1.53
C LYS A 100 12.02 -18.53 0.71
N GLY A 101 10.95 -19.32 0.83
CA GLY A 101 9.66 -18.99 0.22
C GLY A 101 9.03 -17.73 0.82
N ARG A 102 8.13 -17.11 0.06
CA ARG A 102 7.30 -15.99 0.54
C ARG A 102 6.26 -16.51 1.54
N ARG A 103 5.83 -15.64 2.45
CA ARG A 103 4.78 -15.91 3.43
C ARG A 103 3.67 -14.87 3.31
N VAL A 104 2.49 -15.20 3.79
CA VAL A 104 1.47 -14.21 4.12
C VAL A 104 1.55 -14.00 5.64
N VAL A 105 1.76 -12.76 6.06
CA VAL A 105 1.80 -12.38 7.47
C VAL A 105 0.55 -11.58 7.78
N LYS A 106 -0.14 -11.96 8.86
CA LYS A 106 -1.31 -11.26 9.39
C LYS A 106 -0.87 -10.32 10.51
N TYR A 107 -1.28 -9.07 10.44
CA TYR A 107 -1.15 -8.07 11.49
C TYR A 107 -2.54 -7.76 12.04
N SER A 108 -2.67 -7.82 13.37
CA SER A 108 -3.91 -7.54 14.07
C SER A 108 -3.69 -6.47 15.12
N LEU A 109 -4.68 -5.61 15.33
CA LEU A 109 -4.69 -4.71 16.47
C LEU A 109 -4.71 -5.54 17.76
N LYS A 110 -3.85 -5.20 18.72
CA LYS A 110 -3.94 -5.80 20.04
C LYS A 110 -5.20 -5.28 20.72
N SER A 111 -6.07 -6.21 21.13
CA SER A 111 -7.20 -5.97 22.03
C SER A 111 -6.75 -5.54 23.41
#